data_AF-A0AAU2D7G8-F1
#
_entry.id   AF-A0AAU2D7G8-F1
#
_cell.length_a   1.000
_cell.length_b   1.000
_cell.length_c   1.000
_cell.angle_alpha   90.00
_cell.angle_beta   90.00
_cell.angle_gamma   90.00
#
_symmetry.space_group_name_H-M   'P 1'
#
loop_
_entity.id
_entity.type
_entity.pdbx_description
1 polymer ?
#
loop_
_entity_poly.entity_id
_entity_poly.type
_entity_poly.pdbx_seq_one_letter_code
_entity_poly.pdbx_strand_id
1 'polypeptide(L)'
;MSLPVDAPAGEALSVLSRFRVEFYDCLYSRADALFELTDAILCADGPVKTLVELCLTVEHRRGHGALYAALDRGWLEPTRLRRALAGLPLPKAADGRIVLAVDVSHWLRPDAPTSGDRLFCHVYGRGDRSSDQLVPGWPYSFVAALETGRTSWVALLDAVRLGPADDATTATAAQLRDVVERLTTAGQWSPGDLDILIVMDSGYDVARLTPARVRRGFRNIRATVARPAAAPKPSRPGPGRPPGSKNRHRAKRHDVGKTVKRAESIKEHQARRG
;
A
#
# COMPACT_ATOMS: atom_id res chain seq x y z
N MET A 1 -10.19 -13.44 1.84
CA MET A 1 -8.93 -14.17 1.99
C MET A 1 -8.59 -14.79 0.65
N SER A 2 -7.42 -14.47 0.10
CA SER A 2 -6.90 -15.17 -1.08
C SER A 2 -5.88 -16.17 -0.59
N LEU A 3 -6.20 -17.43 -0.71
CA LEU A 3 -5.23 -18.50 -0.53
C LEU A 3 -4.43 -18.65 -1.82
N PRO A 4 -3.26 -19.31 -1.78
CA PRO A 4 -2.56 -19.68 -3.00
C PRO A 4 -3.53 -20.33 -3.99
N VAL A 5 -3.43 -19.99 -5.28
CA VAL A 5 -4.34 -20.47 -6.34
C VAL A 5 -4.43 -22.01 -6.38
N ASP A 6 -3.43 -22.70 -5.83
CA ASP A 6 -3.31 -24.16 -5.80
C ASP A 6 -3.69 -24.81 -4.45
N ALA A 7 -4.21 -24.06 -3.48
CA ALA A 7 -4.63 -24.65 -2.19
C ALA A 7 -5.84 -25.59 -2.39
N PRO A 8 -5.81 -26.84 -1.87
CA PRO A 8 -6.97 -27.72 -1.91
C PRO A 8 -8.16 -27.06 -1.23
N ALA A 9 -9.35 -27.15 -1.84
CA ALA A 9 -10.57 -26.51 -1.32
C ALA A 9 -10.88 -26.85 0.16
N GLY A 10 -10.52 -28.06 0.61
CA GLY A 10 -10.67 -28.47 2.01
C GLY A 10 -9.75 -27.75 2.99
N GLU A 11 -8.49 -27.49 2.59
CA GLU A 11 -7.55 -26.70 3.39
C GLU A 11 -8.01 -25.24 3.45
N ALA A 12 -8.46 -24.72 2.31
CA ALA A 12 -8.98 -23.37 2.21
C ALA A 12 -10.16 -23.09 3.14
N LEU A 13 -11.10 -24.03 3.15
CA LEU A 13 -12.27 -23.97 4.02
C LEU A 13 -11.89 -24.07 5.50
N SER A 14 -10.88 -24.87 5.85
CA SER A 14 -10.37 -25.00 7.21
C SER A 14 -9.77 -23.69 7.72
N VAL A 15 -8.93 -23.03 6.91
CA VAL A 15 -8.35 -21.73 7.23
C VAL A 15 -9.44 -20.67 7.42
N LEU A 16 -10.39 -20.61 6.49
CA LEU A 16 -11.51 -19.67 6.59
C LEU A 16 -12.37 -19.94 7.83
N SER A 17 -12.68 -21.21 8.12
CA SER A 17 -13.48 -21.60 9.30
C SER A 17 -12.81 -21.17 10.60
N ARG A 18 -11.50 -21.44 10.76
CA ARG A 18 -10.74 -21.00 11.93
C ARG A 18 -10.73 -19.48 12.07
N PHE A 19 -10.46 -18.78 10.97
CA PHE A 19 -10.44 -17.31 10.99
C PHE A 19 -11.79 -16.72 11.35
N ARG A 20 -12.90 -17.31 10.89
CA ARG A 20 -14.24 -16.85 11.25
C ARG A 20 -14.49 -16.96 12.75
N VAL A 21 -14.03 -18.04 13.38
CA VAL A 21 -14.07 -18.19 14.85
C VAL A 21 -13.22 -17.11 15.51
N GLU A 22 -11.97 -16.93 15.09
CA GLU A 22 -11.08 -15.89 15.65
C GLU A 22 -11.62 -14.47 15.45
N PHE A 23 -12.24 -14.19 14.30
CA PHE A 23 -12.88 -12.92 14.00
C PHE A 23 -14.07 -12.67 14.92
N TYR A 24 -14.96 -13.65 15.09
CA TYR A 24 -16.11 -13.54 16.00
C TYR A 24 -15.63 -13.24 17.44
N ASP A 25 -14.57 -13.93 17.86
CA ASP A 25 -13.90 -13.74 19.12
C ASP A 25 -13.28 -12.34 19.31
N CYS A 26 -13.00 -11.60 18.24
CA CYS A 26 -12.56 -10.21 18.32
C CYS A 26 -13.71 -9.25 18.64
N LEU A 27 -14.97 -9.68 18.53
CA LEU A 27 -16.14 -8.83 18.74
C LEU A 27 -16.61 -8.94 20.19
N TYR A 28 -16.37 -7.92 21.01
CA TYR A 28 -16.68 -7.98 22.45
C TYR A 28 -18.08 -7.49 22.79
N SER A 29 -18.65 -6.57 22.00
CA SER A 29 -20.03 -6.13 22.19
C SER A 29 -20.80 -6.18 20.88
N ARG A 30 -22.07 -6.60 20.97
CA ARG A 30 -22.96 -6.83 19.81
C ARG A 30 -22.37 -7.80 18.78
N ALA A 31 -21.59 -8.77 19.25
CA ALA A 31 -20.80 -9.71 18.45
C ALA A 31 -21.59 -10.35 17.32
N ASP A 32 -22.72 -10.98 17.63
CA ASP A 32 -23.51 -11.66 16.60
C ASP A 32 -23.99 -10.73 15.49
N ALA A 33 -24.43 -9.52 15.85
CA ALA A 33 -24.95 -8.56 14.88
C ALA A 33 -23.82 -7.98 14.01
N LEU A 34 -22.64 -7.72 14.57
CA LEU A 34 -21.46 -7.31 13.81
C LEU A 34 -20.94 -8.43 12.91
N PHE A 35 -20.97 -9.67 13.39
CA PHE A 35 -20.53 -10.83 12.64
C PHE A 35 -21.45 -11.09 11.44
N GLU A 36 -22.77 -11.14 11.69
CA GLU A 36 -23.77 -11.29 10.62
C GLU A 36 -23.73 -10.12 9.64
N LEU A 37 -23.54 -8.88 10.12
CA LEU A 37 -23.35 -7.72 9.23
C LEU A 37 -22.12 -7.88 8.34
N THR A 38 -21.02 -8.41 8.88
CA THR A 38 -19.80 -8.65 8.09
C THR A 38 -20.05 -9.70 7.01
N ASP A 39 -20.73 -10.80 7.36
CA ASP A 39 -21.11 -11.82 6.38
C ASP A 39 -22.06 -11.27 5.31
N ALA A 40 -23.05 -10.47 5.71
CA ALA A 40 -23.98 -9.82 4.79
C ALA A 40 -23.27 -8.90 3.79
N ILE A 41 -22.27 -8.12 4.24
CA ILE A 41 -21.46 -7.27 3.35
C ILE A 41 -20.67 -8.11 2.35
N LEU A 42 -20.11 -9.24 2.79
CA LEU A 42 -19.28 -10.11 1.96
C LEU A 42 -20.10 -10.94 0.97
N CYS A 43 -21.34 -11.28 1.31
CA CYS A 43 -22.24 -12.10 0.49
C CYS A 43 -23.22 -11.27 -0.36
N ALA A 44 -23.28 -9.95 -0.20
CA ALA A 44 -24.16 -9.11 -1.00
C ALA A 44 -23.86 -9.24 -2.51
N ASP A 45 -24.92 -9.32 -3.32
CA ASP A 45 -24.86 -9.37 -4.77
C ASP A 45 -24.47 -8.01 -5.37
N GLY A 46 -23.20 -7.64 -5.20
CA GLY A 46 -22.61 -6.42 -5.74
C GLY A 46 -22.40 -5.30 -4.72
N PRO A 47 -22.16 -4.05 -5.19
CA PRO A 47 -21.83 -2.94 -4.32
C PRO A 47 -22.97 -2.61 -3.35
N VAL A 48 -22.65 -2.60 -2.05
CA VAL A 48 -23.59 -2.18 -1.00
C VAL A 48 -23.89 -0.69 -1.14
N LYS A 49 -25.13 -0.35 -1.50
CA LYS A 49 -25.58 1.04 -1.69
C LYS A 49 -26.29 1.60 -0.47
N THR A 50 -27.01 0.74 0.26
CA THR A 50 -27.64 1.12 1.51
C THR A 50 -27.32 0.09 2.59
N LEU A 51 -27.11 0.59 3.79
CA LEU A 51 -26.76 -0.23 4.93
C LEU A 51 -27.94 -1.10 5.40
N VAL A 52 -29.16 -0.56 5.32
CA VAL A 52 -30.37 -1.25 5.80
C VAL A 52 -30.79 -2.41 4.88
N GLU A 53 -30.50 -2.34 3.58
CA GLU A 53 -30.74 -3.45 2.64
C GLU A 53 -29.96 -4.71 3.03
N LEU A 54 -28.85 -4.59 3.77
CA LEU A 54 -28.12 -5.76 4.26
C LEU A 54 -28.93 -6.63 5.21
N CYS A 55 -29.98 -6.10 5.85
CA CYS A 55 -30.90 -6.91 6.64
C CYS A 55 -31.76 -7.86 5.80
N LEU A 56 -31.72 -7.73 4.46
CA LEU A 56 -32.43 -8.61 3.54
C LEU A 56 -31.56 -9.79 3.06
N THR A 57 -30.25 -9.79 3.33
CA THR A 57 -29.41 -10.93 3.00
C THR A 57 -29.67 -12.08 3.96
N VAL A 58 -29.48 -13.32 3.50
CA VAL A 58 -29.77 -14.52 4.30
C VAL A 58 -28.83 -14.67 5.51
N GLU A 59 -27.66 -14.06 5.43
CA GLU A 59 -26.64 -14.03 6.47
C GLU A 59 -27.05 -13.12 7.64
N HIS A 60 -27.83 -12.07 7.39
CA HIS A 60 -28.27 -11.13 8.42
C HIS A 60 -29.61 -11.54 9.03
N ARG A 61 -29.57 -12.22 10.18
CA ARG A 61 -30.78 -12.82 10.80
C ARG A 61 -31.49 -11.89 11.79
N ARG A 62 -30.94 -10.70 12.03
CA ARG A 62 -31.49 -9.69 12.95
C ARG A 62 -32.17 -8.55 12.19
N GLY A 63 -33.09 -7.84 12.85
CA GLY A 63 -33.76 -6.66 12.27
C GLY A 63 -32.86 -5.41 12.21
N HIS A 64 -33.27 -4.41 11.42
CA HIS A 64 -32.51 -3.17 11.19
C HIS A 64 -32.09 -2.42 12.48
N GLY A 65 -32.88 -2.51 13.55
CA GLY A 65 -32.59 -1.82 14.80
C GLY A 65 -31.38 -2.41 15.49
N ALA A 66 -31.20 -3.73 15.38
CA ALA A 66 -30.02 -4.43 15.88
C ALA A 66 -28.78 -4.08 15.05
N LEU A 67 -28.93 -3.91 13.72
CA LEU A 67 -27.85 -3.46 12.84
C LEU A 67 -27.31 -2.10 13.30
N TYR A 68 -28.18 -1.08 13.40
CA TYR A 68 -27.74 0.26 13.81
C TYR A 68 -27.19 0.27 15.24
N ALA A 69 -27.83 -0.46 16.17
CA ALA A 69 -27.32 -0.59 17.53
C ALA A 69 -25.94 -1.29 17.59
N ALA A 70 -25.64 -2.19 16.67
CA ALA A 70 -24.34 -2.86 16.56
C ALA A 70 -23.26 -1.91 16.05
N LEU A 71 -23.55 -1.06 15.07
CA LEU A 71 -22.59 -0.06 14.61
C LEU A 71 -22.34 1.06 15.63
N ASP A 72 -23.37 1.45 16.37
CA ASP A 72 -23.27 2.50 17.40
C ASP A 72 -22.60 2.03 18.68
N ARG A 73 -22.93 0.80 19.14
CA ARG A 73 -22.53 0.29 20.47
C ARG A 73 -21.70 -0.99 20.45
N GLY A 74 -21.35 -1.45 19.25
CA GLY A 74 -20.49 -2.61 19.08
C GLY A 74 -19.02 -2.27 19.32
N TRP A 75 -18.23 -3.29 19.61
CA TRP A 75 -16.80 -3.17 19.83
C TRP A 75 -16.10 -4.36 19.20
N LEU A 76 -15.16 -4.06 18.31
CA LEU A 76 -14.21 -4.98 17.74
C LEU A 76 -12.85 -4.62 18.34
N GLU A 77 -12.20 -5.58 19.01
CA GLU A 77 -10.87 -5.37 19.59
C GLU A 77 -9.81 -5.36 18.48
N PRO A 78 -9.29 -4.18 18.07
CA PRO A 78 -8.51 -4.06 16.84
C PRO A 78 -7.18 -4.81 16.93
N THR A 79 -6.59 -4.83 18.12
CA THR A 79 -5.31 -5.51 18.35
C THR A 79 -5.44 -7.01 18.14
N ARG A 80 -6.55 -7.61 18.61
CA ARG A 80 -6.82 -9.04 18.44
C ARG A 80 -7.03 -9.37 16.96
N LEU A 81 -7.81 -8.56 16.25
CA LEU A 81 -8.03 -8.75 14.81
C LEU A 81 -6.72 -8.66 14.00
N ARG A 82 -5.89 -7.65 14.28
CA ARG A 82 -4.59 -7.49 13.59
C ARG A 82 -3.65 -8.68 13.81
N ARG A 83 -3.70 -9.31 14.99
CA ARG A 83 -2.95 -10.56 15.25
C ARG A 83 -3.52 -11.74 14.45
N ALA A 84 -4.85 -11.89 14.43
CA ALA A 84 -5.50 -12.94 13.63
C ALA A 84 -5.13 -12.81 12.15
N LEU A 85 -5.17 -11.60 11.59
CA LEU A 85 -4.78 -11.32 10.20
C LEU A 85 -3.31 -11.67 9.92
N ALA A 86 -2.39 -11.37 10.85
CA ALA A 86 -0.98 -11.72 10.72
C ALA A 86 -0.70 -13.23 10.79
N GLY A 87 -1.59 -14.01 11.41
CA GLY A 87 -1.51 -15.46 11.50
C GLY A 87 -1.97 -16.20 10.23
N LEU A 88 -2.63 -15.51 9.30
CA LEU A 88 -3.12 -16.10 8.06
C LEU A 88 -1.98 -16.41 7.08
N PRO A 89 -2.15 -17.39 6.17
CA PRO A 89 -1.21 -17.58 5.06
C PRO A 89 -1.01 -16.28 4.28
N LEU A 90 0.25 -15.87 4.11
CA LEU A 90 0.59 -14.62 3.46
C LEU A 90 0.99 -14.83 2.01
N PRO A 91 0.59 -13.91 1.11
CA PRO A 91 1.21 -13.84 -0.20
C PRO A 91 2.71 -13.54 -0.07
N LYS A 92 3.50 -14.20 -0.89
CA LYS A 92 4.96 -14.03 -0.98
C LYS A 92 5.34 -13.69 -2.41
N ALA A 93 6.45 -12.98 -2.57
CA ALA A 93 7.04 -12.77 -3.88
C ALA A 93 7.62 -14.08 -4.43
N ALA A 94 7.97 -14.08 -5.73
CA ALA A 94 8.53 -15.25 -6.42
C ALA A 94 9.81 -15.81 -5.80
N ASP A 95 10.57 -15.00 -5.04
CA ASP A 95 11.75 -15.43 -4.28
C ASP A 95 11.42 -15.94 -2.87
N GLY A 96 10.13 -16.05 -2.51
CA GLY A 96 9.65 -16.45 -1.19
C GLY A 96 9.63 -15.33 -0.14
N ARG A 97 9.98 -14.09 -0.53
CA ARG A 97 10.04 -12.94 0.38
C ARG A 97 8.66 -12.37 0.70
N ILE A 98 8.48 -11.87 1.92
CA ILE A 98 7.35 -11.00 2.26
C ILE A 98 7.59 -9.59 1.69
N VAL A 99 6.62 -9.09 0.92
CA VAL A 99 6.62 -7.71 0.41
C VAL A 99 5.44 -6.97 1.01
N LEU A 100 5.71 -5.88 1.72
CA LEU A 100 4.70 -5.03 2.33
C LEU A 100 4.56 -3.73 1.55
N ALA A 101 3.34 -3.36 1.19
CA ALA A 101 3.02 -2.02 0.73
C ALA A 101 2.43 -1.20 1.87
N VAL A 102 2.83 0.06 1.97
CA VAL A 102 2.16 1.06 2.80
C VAL A 102 1.69 2.21 1.94
N ASP A 103 0.42 2.59 2.11
CA ASP A 103 -0.18 3.72 1.42
C ASP A 103 -1.32 4.35 2.23
N VAL A 104 -1.60 5.63 1.97
CA VAL A 104 -2.72 6.35 2.60
C VAL A 104 -3.88 6.43 1.63
N SER A 105 -5.05 5.95 2.06
CA SER A 105 -6.32 6.17 1.36
C SER A 105 -7.22 7.09 2.17
N HIS A 106 -7.85 8.04 1.48
CA HIS A 106 -8.69 9.04 2.12
C HIS A 106 -10.15 8.59 2.17
N TRP A 107 -10.70 8.50 3.38
CA TRP A 107 -12.12 8.32 3.59
C TRP A 107 -12.84 9.67 3.53
N LEU A 108 -13.28 10.06 2.34
CA LEU A 108 -13.89 11.37 2.09
C LEU A 108 -15.32 11.46 2.68
N ARG A 109 -15.60 12.57 3.37
CA ARG A 109 -16.90 12.89 3.98
C ARG A 109 -17.17 14.40 3.93
N PRO A 110 -17.38 14.97 2.72
CA PRO A 110 -17.71 16.39 2.59
C PRO A 110 -18.99 16.76 3.35
N ASP A 111 -20.00 15.89 3.31
CA ASP A 111 -21.34 16.14 3.87
C ASP A 111 -21.49 15.83 5.37
N ALA A 112 -20.38 15.64 6.11
CA ALA A 112 -20.40 15.29 7.52
C ALA A 112 -19.86 16.42 8.43
N PRO A 113 -20.38 17.68 8.34
CA PRO A 113 -19.77 18.87 8.94
C PRO A 113 -19.48 18.75 10.43
N THR A 114 -20.31 18.00 11.15
CA THR A 114 -20.26 17.82 12.60
C THR A 114 -19.35 16.69 13.06
N SER A 115 -18.85 15.85 12.14
CA SER A 115 -17.94 14.78 12.50
C SER A 115 -16.55 15.35 12.82
N GLY A 116 -16.09 15.05 14.05
CA GLY A 116 -14.83 15.53 14.59
C GLY A 116 -13.60 15.02 13.85
N ASP A 117 -12.47 15.70 14.07
CA ASP A 117 -11.14 15.29 13.64
C ASP A 117 -11.03 14.96 12.13
N ARG A 118 -11.87 15.58 11.28
CA ARG A 118 -11.70 15.52 9.83
C ARG A 118 -10.55 16.41 9.41
N LEU A 119 -9.81 15.96 8.41
CA LEU A 119 -8.70 16.66 7.78
C LEU A 119 -9.07 17.04 6.34
N PHE A 120 -8.32 17.99 5.79
CA PHE A 120 -8.38 18.29 4.36
C PHE A 120 -7.53 17.28 3.60
N CYS A 121 -8.19 16.28 3.03
CA CYS A 121 -7.56 15.22 2.27
C CYS A 121 -7.25 15.69 0.84
N HIS A 122 -6.02 15.46 0.39
CA HIS A 122 -5.64 15.78 -0.98
C HIS A 122 -6.20 14.75 -1.96
N VAL A 123 -7.00 15.20 -2.92
CA VAL A 123 -7.57 14.39 -3.99
C VAL A 123 -6.98 14.85 -5.31
N TYR A 124 -6.24 13.96 -5.96
CA TYR A 124 -5.67 14.25 -7.27
C TYR A 124 -6.76 14.39 -8.32
N GLY A 125 -6.81 15.53 -8.99
CA GLY A 125 -7.72 15.75 -10.10
C GLY A 125 -7.29 15.01 -11.36
N ARG A 126 -8.22 14.81 -12.29
CA ARG A 126 -7.89 14.25 -13.61
C ARG A 126 -7.26 15.33 -14.48
N GLY A 127 -6.04 15.09 -14.95
CA GLY A 127 -5.33 15.98 -15.86
C GLY A 127 -4.20 16.72 -15.16
N ASP A 128 -4.24 18.05 -15.18
CA ASP A 128 -3.21 18.87 -14.54
C ASP A 128 -3.40 18.99 -13.02
N ARG A 129 -2.36 19.48 -12.34
CA ARG A 129 -2.38 19.71 -10.88
C ARG A 129 -3.34 20.83 -10.46
N SER A 130 -3.82 21.67 -11.39
CA SER A 130 -4.79 22.72 -11.06
C SER A 130 -6.19 22.16 -10.77
N SER A 131 -6.43 20.91 -11.17
CA SER A 131 -7.66 20.16 -10.88
C SER A 131 -7.65 19.41 -9.53
N ASP A 132 -6.52 19.44 -8.80
CA ASP A 132 -6.41 18.82 -7.48
C ASP A 132 -7.33 19.53 -6.46
N GLN A 133 -7.91 18.77 -5.54
CA GLN A 133 -8.88 19.25 -4.57
C GLN A 133 -8.48 18.90 -3.14
N LEU A 134 -8.91 19.72 -2.19
CA LEU A 134 -8.87 19.43 -0.76
C LEU A 134 -10.28 19.12 -0.29
N VAL A 135 -10.55 17.85 0.01
CA VAL A 135 -11.89 17.38 0.39
C VAL A 135 -11.88 16.94 1.85
N PRO A 136 -12.80 17.43 2.71
CA PRO A 136 -12.88 17.00 4.10
C PRO A 136 -13.08 15.48 4.23
N GLY A 137 -12.31 14.83 5.10
CA GLY A 137 -12.40 13.39 5.34
C GLY A 137 -11.41 12.90 6.39
N TRP A 138 -11.14 11.60 6.41
CA TRP A 138 -10.15 10.99 7.30
C TRP A 138 -9.10 10.22 6.49
N PRO A 139 -7.81 10.51 6.63
CA PRO A 139 -6.76 9.70 6.05
C PRO A 139 -6.60 8.40 6.84
N TYR A 140 -6.53 7.27 6.14
CA TYR A 140 -6.22 5.97 6.71
C TYR A 140 -4.96 5.42 6.05
N SER A 141 -3.94 5.12 6.86
CA SER A 141 -2.73 4.42 6.45
C SER A 141 -2.98 2.92 6.48
N PHE A 142 -2.78 2.24 5.36
CA PHE A 142 -2.95 0.80 5.21
C PHE A 142 -1.61 0.12 5.00
N VAL A 143 -1.44 -1.06 5.61
CA VAL A 143 -0.32 -1.96 5.31
C VAL A 143 -0.87 -3.27 4.76
N ALA A 144 -0.38 -3.68 3.60
CA ALA A 144 -0.81 -4.91 2.93
C ALA A 144 0.39 -5.75 2.47
N ALA A 145 0.27 -7.08 2.57
CA ALA A 145 1.22 -7.99 1.93
C ALA A 145 0.84 -8.20 0.46
N LEU A 146 1.86 -8.18 -0.40
CA LEU A 146 1.72 -8.29 -1.86
C LEU A 146 2.16 -9.66 -2.38
N GLU A 147 1.50 -10.13 -3.42
CA GLU A 147 1.95 -11.27 -4.24
C GLU A 147 2.63 -10.80 -5.53
N THR A 148 3.45 -11.67 -6.12
CA THR A 148 3.92 -11.46 -7.50
C THR A 148 2.82 -11.81 -8.50
N GLY A 149 2.59 -10.93 -9.48
CA GLY A 149 1.69 -11.22 -10.59
C GLY A 149 0.98 -9.97 -11.11
N ARG A 150 0.09 -10.17 -12.08
CA ARG A 150 -0.82 -9.12 -12.59
C ARG A 150 -2.17 -9.26 -11.91
N THR A 151 -2.19 -8.94 -10.63
CA THR A 151 -3.30 -9.15 -9.72
C THR A 151 -3.47 -7.91 -8.85
N SER A 152 -4.71 -7.54 -8.58
CA SER A 152 -5.05 -6.47 -7.63
C SER A 152 -5.31 -7.01 -6.23
N TRP A 153 -5.15 -8.32 -6.02
CA TRP A 153 -5.33 -8.92 -4.71
C TRP A 153 -4.13 -8.66 -3.81
N VAL A 154 -4.44 -8.28 -2.58
CA VAL A 154 -3.47 -8.05 -1.50
C VAL A 154 -4.05 -8.58 -0.20
N ALA A 155 -3.19 -8.95 0.75
CA ALA A 155 -3.62 -9.30 2.10
C ALA A 155 -3.45 -8.08 3.01
N LEU A 156 -4.56 -7.43 3.38
CA LEU A 156 -4.55 -6.32 4.33
C LEU A 156 -4.17 -6.82 5.73
N LEU A 157 -3.14 -6.19 6.32
CA LEU A 157 -2.60 -6.54 7.64
C LEU A 157 -2.88 -5.48 8.69
N ASP A 158 -3.01 -4.21 8.27
CA ASP A 158 -3.28 -3.12 9.18
C ASP A 158 -3.97 -1.94 8.51
N ALA A 159 -4.74 -1.20 9.30
CA ALA A 159 -5.33 0.09 8.98
C ALA A 159 -5.24 0.99 10.22
N VAL A 160 -4.67 2.18 10.06
CA VAL A 160 -4.51 3.18 11.11
C VAL A 160 -5.06 4.51 10.61
N ARG A 161 -5.99 5.09 11.37
CA ARG A 161 -6.48 6.45 11.10
C ARG A 161 -5.41 7.46 11.49
N LEU A 162 -5.08 8.37 10.59
CA LEU A 162 -4.19 9.50 10.88
C LEU A 162 -5.01 10.67 11.39
N GLY A 163 -4.73 11.11 12.62
CA GLY A 163 -5.38 12.21 13.30
C GLY A 163 -4.69 13.56 13.06
N PRO A 164 -5.34 14.68 13.43
CA PRO A 164 -4.79 16.02 13.23
C PRO A 164 -3.48 16.32 13.97
N ALA A 165 -3.21 15.60 15.06
CA ALA A 165 -1.98 15.76 15.85
C ALA A 165 -0.85 14.79 15.42
N ASP A 166 -1.13 13.89 14.49
CA ASP A 166 -0.17 12.86 14.11
C ASP A 166 0.84 13.38 13.09
N ASP A 167 2.13 13.11 13.34
CA ASP A 167 3.13 13.15 12.28
C ASP A 167 3.01 11.87 11.44
N ALA A 168 2.55 12.01 10.20
CA ALA A 168 2.28 10.87 9.31
C ALA A 168 3.49 9.94 9.16
N THR A 169 4.71 10.49 9.11
CA THR A 169 5.93 9.69 9.00
C THR A 169 6.16 8.84 10.25
N THR A 170 6.02 9.44 11.44
CA THR A 170 6.17 8.74 12.72
C THR A 170 5.09 7.68 12.90
N ALA A 171 3.84 7.99 12.55
CA ALA A 171 2.73 7.06 12.59
C ALA A 171 2.95 5.86 11.66
N THR A 172 3.38 6.09 10.41
CA THR A 172 3.74 5.02 9.46
C THR A 172 4.91 4.18 9.97
N ALA A 173 5.94 4.80 10.56
CA ALA A 173 7.08 4.06 11.11
C ALA A 173 6.65 3.14 12.26
N ALA A 174 5.80 3.62 13.17
CA ALA A 174 5.23 2.82 14.25
C ALA A 174 4.39 1.66 13.70
N GLN A 175 3.46 1.96 12.77
CA GLN A 175 2.61 0.96 12.14
C GLN A 175 3.43 -0.16 11.47
N LEU A 176 4.47 0.19 10.71
CA LEU A 176 5.33 -0.80 10.04
C LEU A 176 6.09 -1.67 11.04
N ARG A 177 6.62 -1.09 12.13
CA ARG A 177 7.28 -1.86 13.19
C ARG A 177 6.30 -2.84 13.84
N ASP A 178 5.11 -2.37 14.19
CA ASP A 178 4.10 -3.21 14.83
C ASP A 178 3.64 -4.34 13.90
N VAL A 179 3.50 -4.09 12.60
CA VAL A 179 3.20 -5.15 11.61
C VAL A 179 4.32 -6.17 11.56
N VAL A 180 5.58 -5.75 11.45
CA VAL A 180 6.74 -6.66 11.40
C VAL A 180 6.85 -7.50 12.67
N GLU A 181 6.62 -6.89 13.84
CA GLU A 181 6.60 -7.60 15.12
C GLU A 181 5.48 -8.65 15.17
N ARG A 182 4.27 -8.31 14.72
CA ARG A 182 3.15 -9.27 14.65
C ARG A 182 3.45 -10.42 13.69
N LEU A 183 4.04 -10.14 12.53
CA LEU A 183 4.44 -11.16 11.56
C LEU A 183 5.50 -12.11 12.14
N THR A 184 6.48 -11.56 12.84
CA THR A 184 7.53 -12.34 13.52
C THR A 184 6.93 -13.21 14.62
N THR A 185 6.04 -12.64 15.45
CA THR A 185 5.33 -13.34 16.53
C THR A 185 4.44 -14.46 16.00
N ALA A 186 3.80 -14.24 14.84
CA ALA A 186 3.00 -15.24 14.15
C ALA A 186 3.84 -16.32 13.43
N GLY A 187 5.18 -16.26 13.50
CA GLY A 187 6.08 -17.22 12.87
C GLY A 187 6.18 -17.08 11.35
N GLN A 188 5.72 -15.96 10.78
CA GLN A 188 5.76 -15.73 9.33
C GLN A 188 7.16 -15.39 8.81
N TRP A 189 8.02 -14.89 9.70
CA TRP A 189 9.40 -14.53 9.43
C TRP A 189 10.29 -14.90 10.61
N SER A 190 11.46 -15.46 10.33
CA SER A 190 12.49 -15.83 11.31
C SER A 190 13.88 -15.34 10.89
N PRO A 191 14.83 -15.18 11.83
CA PRO A 191 16.21 -14.91 11.49
C PRO A 191 16.77 -15.98 10.53
N GLY A 192 17.24 -15.54 9.37
CA GLY A 192 17.71 -16.42 8.28
C GLY A 192 16.81 -16.39 7.05
N ASP A 193 15.56 -15.93 7.19
CA ASP A 193 14.69 -15.64 6.05
C ASP A 193 15.16 -14.39 5.29
N LEU A 194 14.67 -14.23 4.05
CA LEU A 194 14.91 -13.02 3.28
C LEU A 194 14.35 -11.78 4.00
N ASP A 195 15.09 -10.68 3.93
CA ASP A 195 14.63 -9.39 4.46
C ASP A 195 13.26 -9.02 3.88
N ILE A 196 12.31 -8.65 4.76
CA ILE A 196 11.01 -8.11 4.37
C ILE A 196 11.23 -6.83 3.55
N LEU A 197 10.67 -6.79 2.33
CA LEU A 197 10.74 -5.62 1.47
C LEU A 197 9.54 -4.72 1.73
N ILE A 198 9.79 -3.48 2.15
CA ILE A 198 8.74 -2.46 2.30
C ILE A 198 8.75 -1.56 1.07
N VAL A 199 7.58 -1.41 0.46
CA VAL A 199 7.31 -0.57 -0.71
C VAL A 199 6.36 0.54 -0.28
N MET A 200 6.69 1.76 -0.68
CA MET A 200 5.92 2.97 -0.38
C MET A 200 6.06 3.92 -1.56
N ASP A 201 5.15 4.89 -1.68
CA ASP A 201 5.25 5.92 -2.71
C ASP A 201 6.46 6.85 -2.49
N SER A 202 6.74 7.72 -3.46
CA SER A 202 7.83 8.69 -3.35
C SER A 202 7.52 9.90 -2.45
N GLY A 203 6.28 10.05 -2.00
CA GLY A 203 5.85 11.11 -1.09
C GLY A 203 6.23 10.86 0.37
N TYR A 204 6.50 9.61 0.74
CA TYR A 204 7.01 9.26 2.06
C TYR A 204 8.44 9.78 2.30
N ASP A 205 8.72 10.19 3.55
CA ASP A 205 10.08 10.52 4.00
C ASP A 205 10.90 9.23 4.18
N VAL A 206 11.45 8.76 3.06
CA VAL A 206 12.28 7.55 3.01
C VAL A 206 13.47 7.66 3.97
N ALA A 207 14.03 8.85 4.20
CA ALA A 207 15.19 9.03 5.07
C ALA A 207 14.85 8.78 6.55
N ARG A 208 13.65 9.17 6.98
CA ARG A 208 13.14 8.86 8.33
C ARG A 208 12.62 7.42 8.45
N LEU A 209 12.09 6.86 7.37
CA LEU A 209 11.51 5.51 7.37
C LEU A 209 12.52 4.39 7.11
N THR A 210 13.74 4.69 6.66
CA THR A 210 14.79 3.68 6.53
C THR A 210 15.81 3.77 7.66
N PRO A 211 16.08 2.68 8.38
CA PRO A 211 17.31 2.56 9.17
C PRO A 211 18.48 2.39 8.18
N ALA A 212 18.99 3.50 7.65
CA ALA A 212 20.27 3.63 6.92
C ALA A 212 20.56 2.70 5.70
N ARG A 213 19.60 1.91 5.21
CA ARG A 213 19.80 1.03 4.03
C ARG A 213 18.76 1.25 2.92
N VAL A 214 18.80 2.43 2.30
CA VAL A 214 18.16 2.63 0.99
C VAL A 214 18.97 1.89 -0.08
N ARG A 215 18.63 0.63 -0.35
CA ARG A 215 19.01 0.00 -1.63
C ARG A 215 17.93 0.38 -2.64
N ARG A 216 18.29 1.15 -3.68
CA ARG A 216 17.41 1.35 -4.85
C ARG A 216 17.09 -0.04 -5.42
N GLY A 217 15.88 -0.53 -5.16
CA GLY A 217 15.40 -1.88 -5.48
C GLY A 217 15.27 -2.18 -6.98
N PHE A 218 15.78 -1.33 -7.86
CA PHE A 218 15.67 -1.49 -9.31
C PHE A 218 16.17 -2.85 -9.79
N ARG A 219 17.20 -3.44 -9.16
CA ARG A 219 17.66 -4.80 -9.53
C ARG A 219 16.62 -5.88 -9.26
N ASN A 220 15.88 -5.78 -8.15
CA ASN A 220 14.86 -6.76 -7.77
C ASN A 220 13.57 -6.52 -8.57
N ILE A 221 13.20 -5.26 -8.77
CA ILE A 221 12.04 -4.85 -9.60
C ILE A 221 12.28 -5.21 -11.08
N ARG A 222 13.50 -5.07 -11.61
CA ARG A 222 13.84 -5.43 -12.99
C ARG A 222 13.58 -6.91 -13.30
N ALA A 223 13.67 -7.80 -12.31
CA ALA A 223 13.40 -9.22 -12.53
C ALA A 223 11.91 -9.50 -12.79
N THR A 224 11.01 -8.68 -12.24
CA THR A 224 9.56 -8.85 -12.36
C THR A 224 8.93 -7.95 -13.41
N VAL A 225 9.58 -6.85 -13.80
CA VAL A 225 9.11 -5.94 -14.85
C VAL A 225 9.50 -6.46 -16.23
N ALA A 226 8.53 -6.52 -17.14
CA ALA A 226 8.75 -6.92 -18.53
C ALA A 226 9.85 -6.06 -19.18
N ARG A 227 10.79 -6.68 -19.90
CA ARG A 227 11.85 -5.97 -20.63
C ARG A 227 11.30 -5.50 -21.98
N PRO A 228 11.04 -4.19 -22.19
CA PRO A 228 10.52 -3.70 -23.47
C PRO A 228 11.59 -3.68 -24.57
N ALA A 229 12.87 -3.76 -24.21
CA ALA A 229 13.98 -3.79 -25.15
C ALA A 229 14.14 -5.17 -25.77
N ALA A 230 14.18 -5.23 -27.11
CA ALA A 230 14.55 -6.42 -27.86
C ALA A 230 15.97 -6.88 -27.53
N ALA A 231 16.26 -8.17 -27.74
CA ALA A 231 17.61 -8.69 -27.64
C ALA A 231 18.55 -7.91 -28.58
N PRO A 232 19.81 -7.64 -28.17
CA PRO A 232 20.77 -7.01 -29.05
C PRO A 232 20.95 -7.89 -30.31
N LYS A 233 20.91 -7.26 -31.48
CA LYS A 233 21.18 -7.96 -32.75
C LYS A 233 22.62 -8.50 -32.69
N PRO A 234 22.86 -9.79 -33.00
CA PRO A 234 24.21 -10.30 -33.11
C PRO A 234 24.98 -9.50 -34.17
N SER A 235 26.01 -8.77 -33.75
CA SER A 235 26.94 -8.10 -34.67
C SER A 235 28.31 -8.74 -34.52
N ARG A 236 28.94 -9.08 -35.64
CA ARG A 236 30.40 -9.30 -35.63
C ARG A 236 31.07 -7.97 -35.32
N PRO A 237 32.22 -7.97 -34.61
CA PRO A 237 33.07 -6.79 -34.62
C PRO A 237 33.19 -6.33 -36.08
N GLY A 238 32.93 -5.05 -36.34
CA GLY A 238 33.29 -4.48 -37.64
C GLY A 238 34.76 -4.78 -37.94
N PRO A 239 35.23 -4.68 -39.19
CA PRO A 239 36.58 -5.09 -39.61
C PRO A 239 37.76 -4.38 -38.92
N GLY A 240 37.51 -3.67 -37.82
CA GLY A 240 38.44 -2.81 -37.16
C GLY A 240 38.77 -1.63 -38.06
N ARG A 241 39.60 -0.75 -37.53
CA ARG A 241 40.28 0.23 -38.35
C ARG A 241 41.49 -0.46 -39.00
N PRO A 242 41.73 -0.31 -40.32
CA PRO A 242 42.93 -0.84 -40.95
C PRO A 242 44.20 -0.35 -40.23
N PRO A 243 45.19 -1.23 -39.98
CA PRO A 243 46.46 -0.87 -39.38
C PRO A 243 47.11 0.32 -40.12
N GLY A 244 47.64 1.30 -39.37
CA GLY A 244 48.32 2.47 -39.93
C GLY A 244 47.43 3.65 -40.33
N SER A 245 46.09 3.52 -40.31
CA SER A 245 45.21 4.64 -40.61
C SER A 245 44.98 5.55 -39.39
N LYS A 246 45.17 6.86 -39.55
CA LYS A 246 44.92 7.87 -38.49
C LYS A 246 43.46 8.34 -38.51
N ASN A 247 42.94 8.77 -37.37
CA ASN A 247 41.58 9.31 -37.31
C ASN A 247 41.51 10.67 -37.99
N ARG A 248 40.89 10.75 -39.17
CA ARG A 248 40.71 12.01 -39.91
C ARG A 248 39.48 12.81 -39.46
N HIS A 249 38.56 12.19 -38.73
CA HIS A 249 37.36 12.84 -38.21
C HIS A 249 37.35 12.80 -36.69
N ARG A 250 37.47 13.97 -36.07
CA ARG A 250 37.28 14.12 -34.62
C ARG A 250 35.78 14.00 -34.34
N ALA A 251 35.39 13.14 -33.40
CA ALA A 251 33.99 13.04 -32.99
C ALA A 251 33.49 14.41 -32.53
N LYS A 252 32.29 14.80 -32.98
CA LYS A 252 31.65 16.05 -32.59
C LYS A 252 31.41 16.00 -31.08
N ARG A 253 32.14 16.82 -30.32
CA ARG A 253 31.91 16.96 -28.88
C ARG A 253 30.72 17.91 -28.70
N HIS A 254 29.66 17.40 -28.08
CA HIS A 254 28.56 18.23 -27.62
C HIS A 254 28.89 18.74 -26.23
N ASP A 255 28.66 20.03 -26.00
CA ASP A 255 28.84 20.63 -24.68
C ASP A 255 27.82 20.01 -23.73
N VAL A 256 28.31 19.32 -22.70
CA VAL A 256 27.49 18.65 -21.69
C VAL A 256 27.10 19.66 -20.64
N GLY A 257 26.23 20.60 -21.02
CA GLY A 257 25.74 21.76 -20.26
C GLY A 257 25.95 21.72 -18.74
N LYS A 258 27.19 21.89 -18.31
CA LYS A 258 27.57 22.04 -16.91
C LYS A 258 27.73 23.53 -16.68
N THR A 259 26.65 24.10 -16.16
CA THR A 259 26.58 25.38 -15.46
C THR A 259 27.28 26.55 -16.17
N VAL A 260 26.55 27.23 -17.05
CA VAL A 260 26.92 28.59 -17.45
C VAL A 260 26.85 29.46 -16.18
N LYS A 261 27.97 30.09 -15.80
CA LYS A 261 27.98 31.15 -14.76
C LYS A 261 26.89 32.16 -15.12
N ARG A 262 25.86 32.29 -14.27
CA ARG A 262 24.86 33.35 -14.43
C ARG A 262 25.56 34.70 -14.34
N ALA A 263 25.26 35.58 -15.30
CA ALA A 263 25.86 36.91 -15.39
C ALA A 263 25.33 37.89 -14.33
N GLU A 264 24.16 37.63 -13.74
CA GLU A 264 23.62 38.44 -12.65
C GLU A 264 23.81 37.72 -11.32
N SER A 265 24.41 38.42 -10.36
CA SER A 265 24.50 37.94 -8.99
C SER A 265 23.12 38.01 -8.33
N ILE A 266 22.86 37.12 -7.36
CA ILE A 266 21.59 37.08 -6.62
C ILE A 266 21.25 38.45 -5.96
N LYS A 267 22.27 39.25 -5.63
CA LYS A 267 22.10 40.61 -5.11
C LYS A 267 21.46 41.57 -6.12
N GLU A 268 21.81 41.48 -7.41
CA GLU A 268 21.28 42.37 -8.46
C GLU A 268 19.82 42.02 -8.80
N HIS A 269 19.45 40.75 -8.73
CA HIS A 269 18.05 40.33 -8.95
C HIS A 269 17.11 40.84 -7.84
N GLN A 270 17.58 40.88 -6.59
CA GLN A 270 16.79 41.36 -5.45
C GLN A 270 16.59 42.88 -5.45
N ALA A 271 17.57 43.65 -5.92
CA ALA A 271 17.46 45.11 -6.01
C ALA A 271 16.44 45.59 -7.08
N ARG A 272 16.10 44.75 -8.05
CA ARG A 272 15.19 45.09 -9.17
C ARG A 272 13.72 44.72 -8.91
N ARG A 273 13.44 44.03 -7.81
CA ARG A 273 12.08 43.63 -7.37
C ARG A 273 11.59 44.40 -6.13
N GLY A 274 12.30 45.45 -5.73
CA GLY A 274 11.83 46.44 -4.74
C GLY A 274 10.96 47.51 -5.40
#